data_AF-A3TV98-F1
#
_entry.id   AF-A3TV98-F1
#
_cell.length_a   1.000
_cell.length_b   1.000
_cell.length_c   1.000
_cell.angle_alpha   90.00
_cell.angle_beta   90.00
_cell.angle_gamma   90.00
#
_symmetry.space_group_name_H-M   'P 1'
#
loop_
_entity.id
_entity.type
_entity.pdbx_description
1 polymer ?
#
loop_
_entity_poly.entity_id
_entity_poly.type
_entity_poly.pdbx_seq_one_letter_code
_entity_poly.pdbx_strand_id
1 'polypeptide(L)'
;MTEDDISTSAEAHENSAMPRRHDALPEGERKLPDHVTTKPAKSKSPAEWAYERLILYIQNFEETLDADHEVAMGFVGGETGVLRIEGMGYFDPDIVTFYGKDASGSRTQLIQHVSQLSVTLRAMRKVSKQEAPRRIGFRLRRDLEKSTGADTGA
;
A
#
# COMPACT_ATOMS: atom_id res chain seq x y z
N MET A 1 -0.47 25.92 33.21
CA MET A 1 0.73 25.09 33.48
C MET A 1 0.68 23.99 32.45
N THR A 2 1.44 24.13 31.37
CA THR A 2 1.60 23.09 30.35
C THR A 2 2.48 22.02 30.97
N GLU A 3 1.96 20.80 31.10
CA GLU A 3 2.76 19.63 31.48
C GLU A 3 3.85 19.48 30.40
N ASP A 4 5.11 19.63 30.81
CA ASP A 4 6.24 19.20 29.98
C ASP A 4 6.06 17.70 29.73
N ASP A 5 5.89 17.33 28.47
CA ASP A 5 5.75 15.94 28.01
C ASP A 5 7.11 15.25 28.15
N ILE A 6 7.43 14.76 29.36
CA ILE A 6 8.66 14.03 29.65
C ILE A 6 8.57 12.66 28.97
N SER A 7 9.00 12.57 27.71
CA SER A 7 9.14 11.29 27.01
C SER A 7 10.26 10.46 27.65
N THR A 8 9.91 9.29 28.18
CA THR A 8 10.88 8.38 28.81
C THR A 8 11.69 7.62 27.76
N SER A 9 12.91 7.20 28.10
CA SER A 9 13.75 6.40 27.20
C SER A 9 13.10 5.08 26.80
N ALA A 10 12.19 4.54 27.62
CA ALA A 10 11.39 3.37 27.30
C ALA A 10 10.38 3.66 26.18
N GLU A 11 9.64 4.77 26.27
CA GLU A 11 8.69 5.20 25.24
C GLU A 11 9.38 5.53 23.92
N ALA A 12 10.56 6.15 23.97
CA ALA A 12 11.38 6.40 22.79
C ALA A 12 11.82 5.08 22.11
N HIS A 13 12.28 4.11 22.91
CA HIS A 13 12.66 2.78 22.40
C HIS A 13 11.46 2.04 21.79
N GLU A 14 10.31 2.06 22.45
CA GLU A 14 9.11 1.39 21.93
C GLU A 14 8.50 2.08 20.70
N ASN A 15 8.58 3.41 20.61
CA ASN A 15 8.18 4.14 19.41
C ASN A 15 9.13 3.87 18.25
N SER A 16 10.43 3.72 18.52
CA SER A 16 11.41 3.34 17.49
C SER A 16 11.35 1.88 17.07
N ALA A 17 10.61 1.03 17.81
CA ALA A 17 10.52 -0.39 17.52
C ALA A 17 9.87 -0.61 16.15
N MET A 18 10.67 -1.09 15.20
CA MET A 18 10.19 -1.36 13.85
C MET A 18 9.13 -2.47 13.87
N PRO A 19 8.00 -2.29 13.18
CA PRO A 19 7.01 -3.35 13.01
C PRO A 19 7.65 -4.59 12.42
N ARG A 20 7.36 -5.76 13.00
CA ARG A 20 7.85 -7.03 12.49
C ARG A 20 6.95 -7.54 11.38
N ARG A 21 7.52 -7.80 10.21
CA ARG A 21 6.90 -8.61 9.16
C ARG A 21 7.46 -10.03 9.20
N HIS A 22 6.59 -11.03 9.06
CA HIS A 22 7.00 -12.43 8.97
C HIS A 22 6.16 -13.13 7.89
N ASP A 23 6.83 -13.58 6.84
CA ASP A 23 6.22 -14.36 5.77
C ASP A 23 6.86 -15.76 5.74
N ALA A 24 6.05 -16.81 5.66
CA ALA A 24 6.48 -18.20 5.56
C ALA A 24 6.15 -18.74 4.17
N LEU A 25 7.00 -18.44 3.19
CA LEU A 25 6.78 -18.71 1.77
C LEU A 25 7.87 -19.64 1.22
N PRO A 26 7.61 -20.40 0.12
CA PRO A 26 8.63 -21.25 -0.50
C PRO A 26 9.91 -20.47 -0.85
N GLU A 27 11.08 -21.11 -0.81
CA GLU A 27 12.39 -20.45 -0.95
C GLU A 27 12.47 -19.44 -2.12
N GLY A 28 13.05 -18.26 -1.85
CA GLY A 28 13.42 -17.27 -2.88
C GLY A 28 12.79 -15.88 -2.76
N GLU A 29 11.99 -15.61 -1.73
CA GLU A 29 11.35 -14.31 -1.60
C GLU A 29 12.29 -13.18 -1.15
N ARG A 30 12.14 -12.02 -1.80
CA ARG A 30 12.93 -10.82 -1.54
C ARG A 30 12.51 -10.21 -0.19
N LYS A 31 13.50 -9.81 0.61
CA LYS A 31 13.27 -8.94 1.77
C LYS A 31 12.71 -7.62 1.28
N LEU A 32 11.42 -7.39 1.54
CA LEU A 32 10.82 -6.08 1.37
C LEU A 32 11.24 -5.18 2.53
N PRO A 33 11.35 -3.87 2.31
CA PRO A 33 11.46 -2.92 3.40
C PRO A 33 10.32 -3.13 4.41
N ASP A 34 10.61 -2.98 5.71
CA ASP A 34 9.59 -3.09 6.76
C ASP A 34 8.58 -1.94 6.72
N HIS A 35 8.94 -0.83 6.06
CA HIS A 35 8.14 0.38 5.90
C HIS A 35 8.49 1.10 4.60
N VAL A 36 7.58 1.96 4.12
CA VAL A 36 7.86 2.86 2.98
C VAL A 36 8.36 4.23 3.46
N THR A 37 7.94 4.67 4.65
CA THR A 37 8.26 6.00 5.20
C THR A 37 8.97 5.88 6.56
N THR A 38 9.79 6.86 6.91
CA THR A 38 10.58 6.89 8.17
C THR A 38 9.72 7.07 9.42
N LYS A 39 8.48 7.51 9.27
CA LYS A 39 7.55 7.76 10.36
C LYS A 39 7.27 6.46 11.14
N PRO A 40 7.41 6.46 12.48
CA PRO A 40 7.14 5.27 13.29
C PRO A 40 5.70 4.79 13.19
N ALA A 41 5.47 3.47 13.18
CA ALA A 41 4.12 2.92 13.00
C ALA A 41 3.12 3.35 14.08
N LYS A 42 3.55 3.54 15.33
CA LYS A 42 2.68 4.03 16.42
C LYS A 42 2.16 5.46 16.19
N SER A 43 2.84 6.24 15.35
CA SER A 43 2.43 7.61 15.02
C SER A 43 1.54 7.69 13.77
N LYS A 44 1.29 6.56 13.10
CA LYS A 44 0.48 6.48 11.88
C LYS A 44 -0.96 6.15 12.22
N SER A 45 -1.89 6.71 11.45
CA SER A 45 -3.28 6.25 11.53
C SER A 45 -3.39 4.80 11.03
N PRO A 46 -4.44 4.06 11.42
CA PRO A 46 -4.73 2.76 10.83
C PRO A 46 -4.77 2.76 9.30
N ALA A 47 -5.36 3.80 8.69
CA ALA A 47 -5.47 3.96 7.25
C ALA A 47 -4.12 4.21 6.57
N GLU A 48 -3.33 5.16 7.10
CA GLU A 48 -1.97 5.44 6.65
C GLU A 48 -1.12 4.17 6.72
N TRP A 49 -1.18 3.46 7.86
CA TRP A 49 -0.41 2.25 8.05
C TRP A 49 -0.81 1.11 7.12
N ALA A 50 -2.10 0.96 6.81
CA ALA A 50 -2.56 0.00 5.81
C ALA A 50 -2.14 0.38 4.39
N TYR A 51 -2.24 1.67 4.04
CA TYR A 51 -1.87 2.21 2.73
C TYR A 51 -0.41 1.92 2.37
N GLU A 52 0.53 2.23 3.28
CA GLU A 52 1.95 1.98 3.02
C GLU A 52 2.25 0.48 2.79
N ARG A 53 1.67 -0.39 3.61
CA ARG A 53 1.88 -1.84 3.52
C ARG A 53 1.27 -2.42 2.24
N LEU A 54 0.10 -1.94 1.82
CA LEU A 54 -0.52 -2.34 0.55
C LEU A 54 0.37 -1.98 -0.64
N ILE A 55 1.03 -0.81 -0.62
CA ILE A 55 1.98 -0.43 -1.68
C ILE A 55 3.13 -1.43 -1.77
N LEU A 56 3.69 -1.87 -0.64
CA LEU A 56 4.75 -2.89 -0.60
C LEU A 56 4.27 -4.22 -1.16
N TYR A 57 3.08 -4.67 -0.79
CA TYR A 57 2.50 -5.90 -1.33
C TYR A 57 2.27 -5.82 -2.83
N ILE A 58 1.72 -4.71 -3.33
CA ILE A 58 1.48 -4.52 -4.76
C ILE A 58 2.79 -4.48 -5.53
N GLN A 59 3.79 -3.74 -5.05
CA GLN A 59 5.10 -3.67 -5.69
C GLN A 59 5.74 -5.05 -5.77
N ASN A 60 5.77 -5.80 -4.66
CA ASN A 60 6.34 -7.14 -4.64
C ASN A 60 5.61 -8.09 -5.60
N PHE A 61 4.28 -8.01 -5.64
CA PHE A 61 3.50 -8.81 -6.58
C PHE A 61 3.88 -8.45 -8.02
N GLU A 62 3.97 -7.17 -8.35
CA GLU A 62 4.37 -6.69 -9.68
C GLU A 62 5.81 -7.07 -10.07
N GLU A 63 6.72 -7.20 -9.09
CA GLU A 63 8.09 -7.69 -9.30
C GLU A 63 8.16 -9.14 -9.79
N THR A 64 7.08 -9.91 -9.62
CA THR A 64 6.96 -11.29 -10.12
C THR A 64 6.29 -11.39 -11.49
N LEU A 65 5.73 -10.28 -12.01
CA LEU A 65 4.97 -10.29 -13.26
C LEU A 65 5.85 -10.10 -14.49
N ASP A 66 5.55 -10.87 -15.54
CA ASP A 66 6.11 -10.69 -16.87
C ASP A 66 5.55 -9.44 -17.59
N ALA A 67 6.08 -9.16 -18.79
CA ALA A 67 5.73 -7.97 -19.56
C ALA A 67 4.29 -7.97 -20.15
N ASP A 68 3.56 -9.08 -20.06
CA ASP A 68 2.22 -9.25 -20.60
C ASP A 68 1.13 -9.12 -19.53
N HIS A 69 1.50 -9.14 -18.25
CA HIS A 69 0.56 -9.03 -17.14
C HIS A 69 0.67 -7.71 -16.40
N GLU A 70 -0.47 -7.22 -15.92
CA GLU A 70 -0.66 -6.08 -15.02
C GLU A 70 -1.35 -6.57 -13.74
N VAL A 71 -1.17 -5.83 -12.65
CA VAL A 71 -1.87 -6.13 -11.40
C VAL A 71 -3.33 -5.67 -11.48
N ALA A 72 -4.23 -6.50 -10.98
CA ALA A 72 -5.61 -6.14 -10.70
C ALA A 72 -5.98 -6.57 -9.28
N MET A 73 -6.92 -5.85 -8.68
CA MET A 73 -7.38 -6.07 -7.32
C MET A 73 -8.76 -6.72 -7.35
N GLY A 74 -8.89 -7.87 -6.70
CA GLY A 74 -10.18 -8.44 -6.32
C GLY A 74 -10.49 -8.10 -4.87
N PHE A 75 -11.74 -7.77 -4.59
CA PHE A 75 -12.23 -7.55 -3.23
C PHE A 75 -13.04 -8.77 -2.80
N VAL A 76 -12.69 -9.38 -1.67
CA VAL A 76 -13.37 -10.59 -1.19
C VAL A 76 -14.70 -10.18 -0.56
N GLY A 77 -15.80 -10.77 -1.03
CA GLY A 77 -17.14 -10.57 -0.46
C GLY A 77 -18.00 -9.46 -1.09
N GLY A 78 -17.51 -8.75 -2.11
CA GLY A 78 -18.30 -7.79 -2.88
C GLY A 78 -18.65 -8.30 -4.28
N GLU A 79 -19.85 -8.01 -4.77
CA GLU A 79 -20.26 -8.27 -6.17
C GLU A 79 -19.47 -7.44 -7.20
N THR A 80 -18.66 -6.48 -6.74
CA THR A 80 -17.96 -5.47 -7.54
C THR A 80 -16.89 -6.04 -8.49
N GLY A 81 -16.56 -7.33 -8.37
CA GLY A 81 -15.66 -8.00 -9.30
C GLY A 81 -14.20 -7.54 -9.18
N VAL A 82 -13.47 -7.57 -10.31
CA VAL A 82 -12.04 -7.24 -10.36
C VAL A 82 -11.85 -5.79 -10.84
N LEU A 83 -11.08 -5.02 -10.08
CA LEU A 83 -10.69 -3.65 -10.40
C LEU A 83 -9.24 -3.63 -10.92
N ARG A 84 -9.03 -3.15 -12.15
CA ARG A 84 -7.68 -2.80 -12.62
C ARG A 84 -7.26 -1.51 -11.94
N ILE A 85 -6.39 -1.65 -10.96
CA ILE A 85 -5.93 -0.56 -10.10
C ILE A 85 -5.07 0.43 -10.89
N GLU A 86 -5.41 1.71 -10.81
CA GLU A 86 -4.67 2.82 -11.43
C GLU A 86 -4.06 3.76 -10.38
N GLY A 87 -4.58 3.72 -9.14
CA GLY A 87 -4.08 4.48 -8.00
C GLY A 87 -4.74 4.09 -6.66
N MET A 88 -4.21 4.64 -5.58
CA MET A 88 -4.72 4.46 -4.22
C MET A 88 -4.58 5.75 -3.42
N GLY A 89 -5.42 5.89 -2.39
CA GLY A 89 -5.27 6.91 -1.35
C GLY A 89 -5.74 6.39 -0.01
N TYR A 90 -5.54 7.21 1.03
CA TYR A 90 -6.08 6.97 2.36
C TYR A 90 -6.61 8.29 2.94
N PHE A 91 -7.48 8.19 3.92
CA PHE A 91 -7.97 9.34 4.69
C PHE A 91 -8.07 8.94 6.16
N ASP A 92 -7.44 9.74 7.01
CA ASP A 92 -7.34 9.45 8.43
C ASP A 92 -8.72 9.50 9.12
N PRO A 93 -8.97 8.62 10.11
CA PRO A 93 -8.05 7.61 10.62
C PRO A 93 -8.15 6.24 9.91
N ASP A 94 -9.18 5.99 9.10
CA ASP A 94 -9.62 4.61 8.83
C ASP A 94 -10.06 4.28 7.40
N ILE A 95 -10.03 5.23 6.45
CA ILE A 95 -10.47 4.99 5.07
C ILE A 95 -9.29 4.72 4.14
N VAL A 96 -9.40 3.66 3.33
CA VAL A 96 -8.53 3.40 2.16
C VAL A 96 -9.38 3.45 0.89
N THR A 97 -8.86 4.11 -0.14
CA THR A 97 -9.54 4.27 -1.43
C THR A 97 -8.72 3.67 -2.55
N PHE A 98 -9.37 2.91 -3.43
CA PHE A 98 -8.81 2.32 -4.64
C PHE A 98 -9.44 2.96 -5.87
N TYR A 99 -8.60 3.43 -6.78
CA TYR A 99 -9.02 4.02 -8.05
C TYR A 99 -8.64 3.09 -9.19
N GLY A 100 -9.53 2.92 -10.16
CA GLY A 100 -9.22 2.07 -11.30
C GLY A 100 -10.33 1.96 -12.31
N LYS A 101 -10.29 0.85 -13.05
CA LYS A 101 -11.31 0.49 -14.03
C LYS A 101 -11.86 -0.90 -13.77
N ASP A 102 -13.17 -1.06 -13.87
CA ASP A 102 -13.82 -2.35 -13.75
C ASP A 102 -13.61 -3.24 -15.00
N ALA A 103 -14.30 -4.38 -15.04
CA ALA A 103 -14.24 -5.31 -16.17
C ALA A 103 -14.75 -4.70 -17.49
N SER A 104 -15.67 -3.73 -17.44
CA SER A 104 -16.20 -3.00 -18.60
C SER A 104 -15.28 -1.85 -19.07
N GLY A 105 -14.25 -1.52 -18.28
CA GLY A 105 -13.39 -0.37 -18.51
C GLY A 105 -13.95 0.94 -17.95
N SER A 106 -15.06 0.89 -17.23
CA SER A 106 -15.65 2.05 -16.56
C SER A 106 -14.78 2.49 -15.40
N ARG A 107 -14.65 3.81 -15.21
CA ARG A 107 -13.94 4.37 -14.06
C ARG A 107 -14.68 4.00 -12.80
N THR A 108 -13.98 3.37 -11.87
CA THR A 108 -14.54 2.86 -10.63
C THR A 108 -13.64 3.25 -9.48
N GLN A 109 -14.27 3.69 -8.40
CA GLN A 109 -13.62 3.98 -7.14
C GLN A 109 -14.23 3.07 -6.07
N LEU A 110 -13.40 2.36 -5.35
CA LEU A 110 -13.83 1.61 -4.17
C LEU A 110 -13.29 2.30 -2.91
N ILE A 111 -14.18 2.54 -1.95
CA ILE A 111 -13.86 3.15 -0.67
C ILE A 111 -14.13 2.09 0.41
N GLN A 112 -13.11 1.73 1.18
CA GLN A 112 -13.19 0.71 2.22
C GLN A 112 -12.71 1.27 3.55
N HIS A 113 -13.40 0.90 4.62
CA HIS A 113 -12.87 1.04 5.97
C HIS A 113 -11.78 -0.02 6.21
N VAL A 114 -10.69 0.36 6.89
CA VAL A 114 -9.50 -0.49 7.08
C VAL A 114 -9.80 -1.79 7.84
N SER A 115 -10.76 -1.78 8.76
CA SER A 115 -11.18 -2.99 9.50
C SER A 115 -11.89 -4.03 8.63
N GLN A 116 -12.37 -3.63 7.44
CA GLN A 116 -13.08 -4.50 6.49
C GLN A 116 -12.22 -4.82 5.26
N LEU A 117 -10.94 -4.44 5.29
CA LEU A 117 -10.05 -4.57 4.16
C LEU A 117 -9.75 -6.05 3.87
N SER A 118 -10.20 -6.52 2.71
CA SER A 118 -9.83 -7.82 2.17
C SER A 118 -9.44 -7.68 0.70
N VAL A 119 -8.16 -7.90 0.42
CA VAL A 119 -7.53 -7.60 -0.87
C VAL A 119 -6.94 -8.87 -1.45
N THR A 120 -7.29 -9.17 -2.70
CA THR A 120 -6.64 -10.18 -3.53
C THR A 120 -5.93 -9.51 -4.68
N LEU A 121 -4.63 -9.77 -4.87
CA LEU A 121 -3.90 -9.32 -6.05
C LEU A 121 -3.94 -10.43 -7.11
N ARG A 122 -4.25 -10.05 -8.35
CA ARG A 122 -4.34 -10.98 -9.50
C ARG A 122 -3.51 -10.45 -10.65
N ALA A 123 -2.80 -11.35 -11.32
CA ALA A 123 -2.15 -11.07 -12.59
C ALA A 123 -3.20 -11.12 -13.70
N MET A 124 -3.38 -10.03 -14.44
CA MET A 124 -4.28 -9.94 -15.58
C MET A 124 -3.52 -9.52 -16.83
N ARG A 125 -3.87 -10.07 -17.99
CA ARG A 125 -3.26 -9.61 -19.25
C ARG A 125 -3.49 -8.12 -19.45
N LYS A 126 -2.46 -7.42 -19.91
CA LYS A 126 -2.54 -6.00 -20.28
C LYS A 126 -3.62 -5.77 -21.33
N VAL A 127 -4.33 -4.65 -21.21
CA VAL A 127 -5.44 -4.30 -22.12
C VAL A 127 -4.91 -3.98 -23.52
N SER A 128 -3.79 -3.24 -23.60
CA SER A 128 -3.13 -2.93 -24.86
C SER A 128 -1.88 -3.79 -25.04
N LYS A 129 -1.80 -4.50 -26.17
CA LYS A 129 -0.61 -5.30 -26.50
C LYS A 129 0.64 -4.44 -26.79
N GLN A 130 0.43 -3.19 -27.23
CA GLN A 130 1.49 -2.29 -27.67
C GLN A 130 2.06 -1.43 -26.53
N GLU A 131 1.28 -1.19 -25.47
CA GLU A 131 1.75 -0.43 -24.31
C GLU A 131 2.63 -1.32 -23.40
N ALA A 132 3.59 -0.68 -22.74
CA ALA A 132 4.28 -1.28 -21.61
C ALA A 132 3.27 -1.52 -20.47
N PRO A 133 3.40 -2.62 -19.71
CA PRO A 133 2.44 -2.93 -18.66
C PRO A 133 2.50 -1.86 -17.56
N ARG A 134 1.33 -1.45 -17.07
CA ARG A 134 1.22 -0.56 -15.92
C ARG A 134 1.76 -1.25 -14.67
N ARG A 135 2.73 -0.60 -14.04
CA ARG A 135 3.43 -1.02 -12.81
C ARG A 135 3.16 0.02 -11.72
N ILE A 136 1.97 -0.04 -11.13
CA ILE A 136 1.46 1.00 -10.23
C ILE A 136 2.12 0.94 -8.85
N GLY A 137 2.56 -0.22 -8.37
CA GLY A 137 3.23 -0.37 -7.08
C GLY A 137 4.50 0.45 -7.00
N PHE A 138 5.31 0.42 -8.07
CA PHE A 138 6.52 1.25 -8.18
C PHE A 138 6.21 2.75 -8.26
N ARG A 139 5.12 3.13 -8.92
CA ARG A 139 4.68 4.54 -8.98
C ARG A 139 4.23 5.02 -7.60
N LEU A 140 3.39 4.25 -6.93
CA LEU A 140 2.87 4.57 -5.59
C LEU A 140 4.01 4.66 -4.58
N ARG A 141 4.98 3.74 -4.63
CA ARG A 141 6.17 3.80 -3.77
C ARG A 141 6.96 5.09 -3.96
N ARG A 142 7.25 5.48 -5.21
CA ARG A 142 7.96 6.74 -5.48
C ARG A 142 7.19 7.98 -5.04
N ASP A 143 5.87 7.95 -5.16
CA ASP A 143 5.02 9.06 -4.70
C ASP A 143 5.07 9.21 -3.18
N LEU A 144 4.96 8.09 -2.46
CA LEU A 144 5.03 8.03 -1.01
C LEU A 144 6.41 8.39 -0.43
N GLU A 145 7.50 7.99 -1.09
CA GLU A 145 8.86 8.40 -0.72
C GLU A 145 9.06 9.92 -0.88
N LYS A 146 8.43 10.54 -1.90
CA LYS A 146 8.50 12.00 -2.13
C LYS A 146 7.70 12.80 -1.11
N SER A 147 6.49 12.36 -0.77
CA SER A 147 5.65 13.05 0.22
C SER A 147 6.30 13.05 1.60
N THR A 148 7.04 11.99 1.94
CA THR A 148 7.76 11.87 3.23
C THR A 148 9.07 12.66 3.24
N GLY A 149 9.82 12.66 2.12
CA GLY A 149 11.09 13.37 2.02
C GLY A 149 10.97 14.90 2.07
N ALA A 150 9.79 15.45 1.79
CA ALA A 150 9.52 16.88 1.92
C ALA A 150 9.39 17.35 3.38
N ASP A 151 9.13 16.44 4.32
CA ASP A 151 8.89 16.74 5.74
C ASP A 151 10.17 16.73 6.60
N THR A 152 11.33 16.35 6.03
CA THR A 152 12.62 16.32 6.75
C THR A 152 13.48 17.57 6.49
N GLY A 153 12.89 18.65 5.97
CA GLY A 153 13.58 19.87 5.59
C GLY A 153 12.79 21.14 5.92
N ALA A 154 12.54 21.38 7.21
CA ALA A 154 12.13 22.68 7.75
C ALA A 154 12.65 22.82 9.19
#